data_AF-A0A2G9ULJ0-F1
#
_entry.id   AF-A0A2G9ULJ0-F1
#
_cell.length_a   1.000
_cell.length_b   1.000
_cell.length_c   1.000
_cell.angle_alpha   90.00
_cell.angle_beta   90.00
_cell.angle_gamma   90.00
#
_symmetry.space_group_name_H-M   'P 1'
#
loop_
_entity.id
_entity.type
_entity.pdbx_description
1 polymer ?
#
loop_
_entity_poly.entity_id
_entity_poly.type
_entity_poly.pdbx_seq_one_letter_code
_entity_poly.pdbx_strand_id
1 'polypeptide(L)'
;MSVLSNLLTSTILIHQIRPVLSPFLYFQFGYVLLFSPAFPLAAFCAVVNNVIEIRVDAFKLCNTVQRPFGRQVKDIGAWQKAMELLGMVGVMVNCALIGQSGLVQRIWPDLSWGGQILIVVVLEHIILASKIFIDLAVPDVPYWIRIETAKQEHYRREAFKRESRMLSFNRTSGDSSPGSDPFSDLRHRSLAENRLQRRSVTPGSRINAVKRERDSHHSNCIDD
;
A
#
# COMPACT_ATOMS: atom_id res chain seq x y z
N MET A 1 -18.23 -19.42 26.56
CA MET A 1 -19.03 -18.85 25.45
C MET A 1 -18.55 -17.45 25.03
N SER A 2 -18.06 -16.62 25.95
CA SER A 2 -17.63 -15.24 25.70
C SER A 2 -16.39 -15.07 24.80
N VAL A 3 -15.45 -16.03 24.84
CA VAL A 3 -14.21 -15.97 24.04
C VAL A 3 -14.51 -16.24 22.55
N LEU A 4 -15.36 -17.24 22.28
CA LEU A 4 -15.84 -17.55 20.92
C LEU A 4 -16.72 -16.44 20.36
N SER A 5 -17.63 -15.84 21.15
CA SER A 5 -18.42 -14.70 20.70
C SER A 5 -17.55 -13.46 20.41
N ASN A 6 -16.53 -13.18 21.23
CA ASN A 6 -15.61 -12.06 20.99
C ASN A 6 -14.67 -12.31 19.79
N LEU A 7 -14.24 -13.56 19.56
CA LEU A 7 -13.48 -13.97 18.37
C LEU A 7 -14.35 -13.92 17.11
N LEU A 8 -15.61 -14.38 17.16
CA LEU A 8 -16.55 -14.27 16.04
C LEU A 8 -16.86 -12.81 15.72
N THR A 9 -17.19 -11.98 16.71
CA THR A 9 -17.41 -10.54 16.52
C THR A 9 -16.15 -9.87 15.96
N SER A 10 -14.95 -10.20 16.48
CA SER A 10 -13.68 -9.66 15.95
C SER A 10 -13.41 -10.08 14.51
N THR A 11 -13.65 -11.33 14.16
CA THR A 11 -13.38 -11.85 12.81
C THR A 11 -14.39 -11.27 11.81
N ILE A 12 -15.65 -11.10 12.21
CA ILE A 12 -16.71 -10.46 11.41
C ILE A 12 -16.40 -8.96 11.24
N LEU A 13 -16.02 -8.24 12.29
CA LEU A 13 -15.69 -6.81 12.20
C LEU A 13 -14.50 -6.56 11.24
N ILE A 14 -13.42 -7.34 11.38
CA ILE A 14 -12.21 -7.20 10.56
C ILE A 14 -12.48 -7.51 9.10
N HIS A 15 -13.37 -8.46 8.82
CA HIS A 15 -13.75 -8.82 7.45
C HIS A 15 -14.77 -7.86 6.84
N GLN A 16 -15.53 -7.10 7.63
CA GLN A 16 -16.56 -6.17 7.13
C GLN A 16 -16.07 -4.74 6.94
N ILE A 17 -14.98 -4.32 7.62
CA ILE A 17 -14.52 -2.92 7.60
C ILE A 17 -13.62 -2.57 6.40
N ARG A 18 -12.80 -3.52 5.95
CA ARG A 18 -11.92 -3.32 4.80
C ARG A 18 -12.64 -3.38 3.43
N PRO A 19 -13.68 -4.22 3.19
CA PRO A 19 -14.32 -4.30 1.87
C PRO A 19 -15.41 -3.27 1.62
N VAL A 20 -15.89 -2.50 2.60
CA VAL A 20 -16.95 -1.47 2.39
C VAL A 20 -16.42 -0.07 2.12
N LEU A 21 -15.21 0.25 2.60
CA LEU A 21 -14.59 1.56 2.36
C LEU A 21 -14.03 1.66 0.93
N SER A 22 -13.39 0.60 0.44
CA SER A 22 -12.84 0.54 -0.92
C SER A 22 -13.87 0.77 -2.04
N PRO A 23 -15.08 0.17 -2.02
CA PRO A 23 -16.09 0.44 -3.05
C PRO A 23 -16.63 1.87 -2.95
N PHE A 24 -16.81 2.44 -1.74
CA PHE A 24 -17.25 3.83 -1.61
C PHE A 24 -16.27 4.79 -2.28
N LEU A 25 -14.97 4.67 -1.96
CA LEU A 25 -13.91 5.47 -2.58
C LEU A 25 -13.82 5.26 -4.10
N TYR A 26 -14.04 4.02 -4.57
CA TYR A 26 -14.09 3.71 -5.99
C TYR A 26 -15.23 4.43 -6.72
N PHE A 27 -16.45 4.39 -6.17
CA PHE A 27 -17.59 5.08 -6.76
C PHE A 27 -17.41 6.59 -6.74
N GLN A 28 -16.95 7.15 -5.61
CA GLN A 28 -16.67 8.59 -5.49
C GLN A 28 -15.64 9.06 -6.52
N PHE A 29 -14.55 8.31 -6.70
CA PHE A 29 -13.56 8.56 -7.75
C PHE A 29 -14.18 8.52 -9.14
N GLY A 30 -15.03 7.52 -9.43
CA GLY A 30 -15.75 7.42 -10.69
C GLY A 30 -16.64 8.63 -10.98
N TYR A 31 -17.41 9.09 -9.98
CA TYR A 31 -18.25 10.28 -10.14
C TYR A 31 -17.43 11.53 -10.43
N VAL A 32 -16.30 11.73 -9.73
CA VAL A 32 -15.43 12.87 -10.00
C VAL A 32 -14.84 12.77 -11.41
N LEU A 33 -14.34 11.59 -11.81
CA LEU A 33 -13.74 11.42 -13.13
C LEU A 33 -14.72 11.65 -14.29
N LEU A 34 -15.95 11.14 -14.18
CA LEU A 34 -16.93 11.18 -15.28
C LEU A 34 -17.67 12.53 -15.36
N PHE A 35 -17.88 13.21 -14.23
CA PHE A 35 -18.75 14.39 -14.18
C PHE A 35 -18.01 15.70 -13.87
N SER A 36 -16.70 15.67 -13.59
CA SER A 36 -15.94 16.90 -13.31
C SER A 36 -16.00 17.96 -14.42
N PRO A 37 -16.05 17.63 -15.72
CA PRO A 37 -16.19 18.66 -16.76
C PRO A 37 -17.56 19.35 -16.77
N ALA A 38 -18.61 18.67 -16.29
CA ALA A 38 -19.96 19.21 -16.22
C ALA A 38 -20.22 19.95 -14.89
N PHE A 39 -19.62 19.49 -13.79
CA PHE A 39 -19.80 20.07 -12.46
C PHE A 39 -18.51 20.04 -11.63
N PRO A 40 -17.64 21.06 -11.74
CA PRO A 40 -16.36 21.08 -11.02
C PRO A 40 -16.52 21.12 -9.50
N LEU A 41 -17.68 21.54 -8.98
CA LEU A 41 -17.97 21.51 -7.55
C LEU A 41 -18.03 20.07 -6.99
N ALA A 42 -18.28 19.06 -7.84
CA ALA A 42 -18.20 17.65 -7.44
C ALA A 42 -16.81 17.27 -6.90
N ALA A 43 -15.74 17.76 -7.54
CA ALA A 43 -14.38 17.51 -7.12
C ALA A 43 -14.09 18.14 -5.74
N PHE A 44 -14.58 19.36 -5.51
CA PHE A 44 -14.44 20.02 -4.21
C PHE A 44 -15.21 19.27 -3.10
N CYS A 45 -16.47 18.91 -3.35
CA CYS A 45 -17.27 18.11 -2.44
C CYS A 45 -16.59 16.76 -2.13
N ALA A 46 -15.97 16.13 -3.13
CA ALA A 46 -15.23 14.89 -2.93
C ALA A 46 -14.00 15.06 -2.02
N VAL A 47 -13.25 16.15 -2.15
CA VAL A 47 -12.12 16.44 -1.25
C VAL A 47 -12.61 16.64 0.18
N VAL A 48 -13.68 17.42 0.38
CA VAL A 48 -14.27 17.63 1.71
C VAL A 48 -14.73 16.29 2.31
N ASN A 49 -15.41 15.45 1.52
CA ASN A 49 -15.83 14.11 1.95
C ASN A 49 -14.63 13.25 2.34
N ASN A 50 -13.56 13.23 1.55
CA ASN A 50 -12.34 12.47 1.86
C ASN A 50 -11.70 12.92 3.19
N VAL A 51 -11.69 14.23 3.47
CA VAL A 51 -11.14 14.76 4.73
C VAL A 51 -11.97 14.32 5.94
N ILE A 52 -13.30 14.35 5.81
CA ILE A 52 -14.20 13.86 6.86
C ILE A 52 -14.02 12.35 7.04
N GLU A 53 -13.93 11.60 5.94
CA GLU A 53 -13.79 10.15 5.95
C GLU A 53 -12.50 9.70 6.62
N ILE A 54 -11.37 10.36 6.38
CA ILE A 54 -10.11 10.08 7.10
C ILE A 54 -10.30 10.19 8.62
N ARG A 55 -11.06 11.20 9.09
CA ARG A 55 -11.32 11.39 10.53
C ARG A 55 -12.28 10.33 11.08
N VAL A 56 -13.32 9.99 10.30
CA VAL A 56 -14.30 8.96 10.67
C VAL A 56 -13.64 7.59 10.71
N ASP A 57 -12.78 7.26 9.75
CA ASP A 57 -12.02 6.02 9.71
C ASP A 57 -11.05 5.91 10.89
N ALA A 58 -10.34 7.00 11.21
CA ALA A 58 -9.49 7.05 12.40
C ALA A 58 -10.29 6.82 13.69
N PHE A 59 -11.45 7.49 13.84
CA PHE A 59 -12.32 7.31 14.99
C PHE A 59 -12.84 5.87 15.08
N LYS A 60 -13.27 5.30 13.96
CA LYS A 60 -13.74 3.91 13.87
C LYS A 60 -12.63 2.94 14.30
N LEU A 61 -11.41 3.13 13.80
CA LEU A 61 -10.25 2.31 14.14
C LEU A 61 -9.83 2.41 15.62
N CYS A 62 -10.03 3.56 16.26
CA CYS A 62 -9.66 3.78 17.66
C CYS A 62 -10.76 3.39 18.66
N ASN A 63 -12.03 3.65 18.34
CA ASN A 63 -13.12 3.63 19.32
C ASN A 63 -14.21 2.60 19.02
N THR A 64 -14.29 2.08 17.80
CA THR A 64 -15.38 1.16 17.39
C THR A 64 -14.90 -0.27 17.20
N VAL A 65 -13.64 -0.47 16.82
CA VAL A 65 -13.13 -1.78 16.37
C VAL A 65 -12.09 -2.33 17.32
N GLN A 66 -12.09 -3.64 17.52
CA GLN A 66 -10.99 -4.32 18.19
C GLN A 66 -9.75 -4.28 17.29
N ARG A 67 -8.56 -4.07 17.88
CA ARG A 67 -7.30 -3.92 17.15
C ARG A 67 -7.07 -5.11 16.20
N PRO A 68 -7.04 -4.90 14.88
CA PRO A 68 -6.81 -5.97 13.91
C PRO A 68 -5.35 -6.43 13.93
N PHE A 69 -5.12 -7.68 13.58
CA PHE A 69 -3.77 -8.19 13.35
C PHE A 69 -3.15 -7.54 12.11
N GLY A 70 -1.94 -6.98 12.28
CA GLY A 70 -1.22 -6.34 11.19
C GLY A 70 -0.81 -7.35 10.14
N ARG A 71 -1.40 -7.26 8.94
CA ARG A 71 -0.97 -8.00 7.76
C ARG A 71 -0.16 -7.07 6.86
N GLN A 72 1.08 -7.45 6.55
CA GLN A 72 1.87 -6.76 5.55
C GLN A 72 1.29 -7.06 4.17
N VAL A 73 0.84 -6.02 3.49
CA VAL A 73 0.44 -6.06 2.08
C VAL A 73 1.48 -5.28 1.29
N LYS A 74 1.90 -5.82 0.15
CA LYS A 74 2.90 -5.18 -0.73
C LYS A 74 2.26 -4.07 -1.56
N ASP A 75 1.01 -4.28 -1.96
CA ASP A 75 0.27 -3.40 -2.88
C ASP A 75 -1.19 -3.26 -2.45
N ILE A 76 -1.88 -2.28 -3.03
CA ILE A 76 -3.32 -2.06 -2.88
C ILE A 76 -4.14 -3.24 -3.47
N GLY A 77 -3.54 -3.98 -4.41
CA GLY A 77 -4.13 -5.20 -5.00
C GLY A 77 -5.08 -4.92 -6.15
N ALA A 78 -6.15 -5.71 -6.26
CA ALA A 78 -7.12 -5.64 -7.39
C ALA A 78 -7.76 -4.25 -7.57
N TRP A 79 -7.92 -3.49 -6.48
CA TRP A 79 -8.47 -2.14 -6.52
C TRP A 79 -7.63 -1.17 -7.34
N GLN A 80 -6.30 -1.33 -7.38
CA GLN A 80 -5.45 -0.50 -8.23
C GLN A 80 -5.77 -0.71 -9.71
N LYS A 81 -5.95 -1.97 -10.13
CA LYS A 81 -6.37 -2.30 -11.50
C LYS A 81 -7.80 -1.85 -11.81
N ALA A 82 -8.70 -1.90 -10.83
CA ALA A 82 -10.05 -1.37 -10.99
C ALA A 82 -10.05 0.16 -11.21
N MET A 83 -9.29 0.92 -10.42
CA MET A 83 -9.18 2.38 -10.58
C MET A 83 -8.50 2.74 -11.90
N GLU A 84 -7.51 1.97 -12.33
CA GLU A 84 -6.86 2.13 -13.63
C GLU A 84 -7.85 1.94 -14.79
N LEU A 85 -8.67 0.88 -14.74
CA LEU A 85 -9.72 0.63 -15.72
C LEU A 85 -10.78 1.76 -15.72
N LEU A 86 -11.22 2.19 -14.54
CA LEU A 86 -12.17 3.29 -14.42
C LEU A 86 -11.61 4.61 -14.98
N GLY A 87 -10.30 4.85 -14.82
CA GLY A 87 -9.60 5.95 -15.45
C GLY A 87 -9.64 5.91 -16.98
N MET A 88 -9.40 4.72 -17.59
CA MET A 88 -9.51 4.55 -19.05
C MET A 88 -10.94 4.80 -19.54
N VAL A 89 -11.94 4.27 -18.84
CA VAL A 89 -13.36 4.53 -19.14
C VAL A 89 -13.68 6.01 -18.99
N GLY A 90 -13.12 6.68 -17.98
CA GLY A 90 -13.25 8.12 -17.77
C GLY A 90 -12.76 8.94 -18.97
N VAL A 91 -11.61 8.57 -19.56
CA VAL A 91 -11.10 9.22 -20.77
C VAL A 91 -12.07 9.03 -21.94
N MET A 92 -12.57 7.81 -22.18
CA MET A 92 -13.51 7.52 -23.26
C MET A 92 -14.79 8.35 -23.14
N VAL A 93 -15.40 8.37 -21.94
CA VAL A 93 -16.64 9.13 -21.69
C VAL A 93 -16.42 10.63 -21.83
N ASN A 94 -15.31 11.17 -21.30
CA ASN A 94 -15.02 12.60 -21.43
C ASN A 94 -14.77 13.02 -22.88
N CYS A 95 -14.10 12.20 -23.68
CA CYS A 95 -13.93 12.46 -25.12
C CYS A 95 -15.27 12.42 -25.86
N ALA A 96 -16.13 11.45 -25.53
CA ALA A 96 -17.48 11.35 -26.11
C ALA A 96 -18.35 12.58 -25.74
N LEU A 97 -18.28 13.05 -24.49
CA LEU A 97 -18.97 14.27 -24.04
C LEU A 97 -18.53 15.49 -24.83
N ILE A 98 -17.22 15.66 -25.05
CA ILE A 98 -16.70 16.76 -25.90
C ILE A 98 -17.24 16.63 -27.33
N GLY A 99 -17.25 15.41 -27.88
CA GLY A 99 -17.80 15.13 -29.20
C GLY A 99 -19.28 15.48 -29.34
N GLN A 100 -20.10 15.20 -28.31
CA GLN A 100 -21.54 15.45 -28.32
C GLN A 100 -21.93 16.88 -27.89
N SER A 101 -21.06 17.57 -27.15
CA SER A 101 -21.32 18.92 -26.61
C SER A 101 -21.47 20.03 -27.67
N GLY A 102 -21.18 19.74 -28.94
CA GLY A 102 -21.21 20.71 -30.03
C GLY A 102 -20.04 21.71 -30.01
N LEU A 103 -19.10 21.59 -29.05
CA LEU A 103 -17.92 22.46 -28.95
C LEU A 103 -17.08 22.44 -30.23
N VAL A 104 -16.89 21.26 -30.83
CA VAL A 104 -16.10 21.11 -32.07
C VAL A 104 -16.74 21.87 -33.23
N GLN A 105 -18.06 21.81 -33.37
CA GLN A 105 -18.81 22.52 -34.41
C GLN A 105 -18.76 24.04 -34.21
N ARG A 106 -18.65 24.50 -32.96
CA ARG A 106 -18.51 25.93 -32.66
C ARG A 106 -17.14 26.48 -33.02
N ILE A 107 -16.08 25.67 -32.91
CA ILE A 107 -14.71 26.07 -33.24
C ILE A 107 -14.45 25.95 -34.74
N TRP A 108 -14.97 24.90 -35.39
CA TRP A 108 -14.90 24.70 -36.84
C TRP A 108 -16.29 24.38 -37.41
N PRO A 109 -17.05 25.42 -37.84
CA PRO A 109 -18.41 25.23 -38.35
C PRO A 109 -18.47 24.50 -39.69
N ASP A 110 -17.40 24.55 -40.50
CA ASP A 110 -17.34 23.91 -41.82
C ASP A 110 -16.95 22.42 -41.78
N LEU A 111 -16.82 21.84 -40.58
CA LEU A 111 -16.33 20.48 -40.42
C LEU A 111 -17.46 19.45 -40.64
N SER A 112 -17.23 18.51 -41.55
CA SER A 112 -18.13 17.36 -41.77
C SER A 112 -18.25 16.51 -40.50
N TRP A 113 -19.39 15.83 -40.33
CA TRP A 113 -19.68 14.95 -39.20
C TRP A 113 -18.63 13.84 -39.04
N GLY A 114 -18.11 13.33 -40.17
CA GLY A 114 -17.00 12.37 -40.16
C GLY A 114 -15.69 12.99 -39.66
N GLY A 115 -15.42 14.26 -40.00
CA GLY A 115 -14.26 15.00 -39.52
C GLY A 115 -14.32 15.27 -38.02
N GLN A 116 -15.50 15.59 -37.48
CA GLN A 116 -15.70 15.75 -36.04
C GLN A 116 -15.39 14.46 -35.27
N ILE A 117 -15.90 13.31 -35.74
CA ILE A 117 -15.60 12.01 -35.11
C ILE A 117 -14.11 11.70 -35.19
N LEU A 118 -13.46 11.96 -36.33
CA LEU A 118 -12.02 11.74 -36.49
C LEU A 118 -11.21 12.58 -35.49
N ILE A 119 -11.54 13.86 -35.32
CA ILE A 119 -10.86 14.73 -34.35
C ILE A 119 -11.02 14.19 -32.92
N VAL A 120 -12.23 13.76 -32.54
CA VAL A 120 -12.48 13.20 -31.20
C VAL A 120 -11.68 11.92 -30.99
N VAL A 121 -11.64 11.02 -31.98
CA VAL A 121 -10.87 9.76 -31.90
C VAL A 121 -9.36 10.04 -31.84
N VAL A 122 -8.85 11.00 -32.61
CA VAL A 122 -7.43 11.39 -32.55
C VAL A 122 -7.10 11.98 -31.18
N LEU A 123 -7.94 12.87 -30.67
CA LEU A 123 -7.78 13.46 -29.34
C LEU A 123 -7.82 12.39 -28.23
N GLU A 124 -8.73 11.42 -28.34
CA GLU A 124 -8.80 10.27 -27.45
C GLU A 124 -7.49 9.46 -27.46
N HIS A 125 -6.96 9.12 -28.64
CA HIS A 125 -5.69 8.39 -28.77
C HIS A 125 -4.50 9.17 -28.21
N ILE A 126 -4.47 10.50 -28.36
CA ILE A 126 -3.43 11.34 -27.77
C ILE A 126 -3.50 11.27 -26.24
N ILE A 127 -4.69 11.37 -25.65
CA ILE A 127 -4.86 11.28 -24.19
C ILE A 127 -4.48 9.89 -23.68
N LEU A 128 -4.90 8.82 -24.36
CA LEU A 128 -4.53 7.45 -23.99
C LEU A 128 -3.02 7.20 -24.13
N ALA A 129 -2.40 7.69 -25.20
CA ALA A 129 -0.96 7.62 -25.39
C ALA A 129 -0.22 8.38 -24.29
N SER A 130 -0.73 9.55 -23.88
CA SER A 130 -0.15 10.31 -22.77
C SER A 130 -0.22 9.56 -21.44
N LYS A 131 -1.31 8.84 -21.16
CA LYS A 131 -1.43 7.98 -19.98
C LYS A 131 -0.36 6.88 -20.00
N ILE A 132 -0.23 6.19 -21.14
CA ILE A 132 0.80 5.14 -21.31
C ILE A 132 2.20 5.74 -21.14
N PHE A 133 2.44 6.92 -21.70
CA PHE A 133 3.72 7.60 -21.56
C PHE A 133 4.03 7.95 -20.10
N ILE A 134 3.04 8.42 -19.33
CA ILE A 134 3.20 8.71 -17.90
C ILE A 134 3.56 7.43 -17.13
N ASP A 135 2.87 6.32 -17.41
CA ASP A 135 3.16 5.02 -16.78
C ASP A 135 4.58 4.51 -17.12
N LEU A 136 5.11 4.86 -18.30
CA LEU A 136 6.48 4.52 -18.69
C LEU A 136 7.52 5.50 -18.12
N ALA A 137 7.17 6.78 -17.99
CA ALA A 137 8.05 7.84 -17.53
C ALA A 137 8.24 7.83 -16.01
N VAL A 138 7.22 7.43 -15.26
CA VAL A 138 7.25 7.34 -13.79
C VAL A 138 7.54 5.90 -13.39
N PRO A 139 8.79 5.53 -13.06
CA PRO A 139 9.06 4.21 -12.53
C PRO A 139 8.34 4.03 -11.18
N ASP A 140 7.52 2.96 -11.07
CA ASP A 140 6.71 2.63 -9.89
C ASP A 140 7.51 2.60 -8.57
N VAL A 141 8.82 2.33 -8.65
CA VAL A 141 9.72 2.32 -7.51
C VAL A 141 10.87 3.30 -7.73
N PRO A 142 10.92 4.39 -6.94
CA PRO A 142 12.01 5.33 -7.05
C PRO A 142 13.36 4.71 -6.65
N TYR A 143 14.45 5.21 -7.23
CA TYR A 143 15.79 4.61 -7.13
C TYR A 143 16.29 4.43 -5.69
N TRP A 144 16.01 5.39 -4.80
CA TRP A 144 16.42 5.31 -3.40
C TRP A 144 15.74 4.15 -2.65
N ILE A 145 14.51 3.79 -3.03
CA ILE A 145 13.81 2.63 -2.47
C ILE A 145 14.38 1.33 -3.03
N ARG A 146 14.82 1.30 -4.30
CA ARG A 146 15.43 0.11 -4.90
C ARG A 146 16.71 -0.32 -4.18
N ILE A 147 17.56 0.64 -3.81
CA ILE A 147 18.80 0.37 -3.05
C ILE A 147 18.46 -0.23 -1.67
N GLU A 148 17.51 0.38 -0.96
CA GLU A 148 17.14 -0.07 0.38
C GLU A 148 16.45 -1.45 0.36
N THR A 149 15.58 -1.69 -0.63
CA THR A 149 14.92 -2.98 -0.80
C THR A 149 15.94 -4.07 -1.15
N ALA A 150 16.92 -3.77 -2.03
CA ALA A 150 18.00 -4.70 -2.37
C ALA A 150 18.87 -5.02 -1.14
N LYS A 151 19.15 -4.02 -0.30
CA LYS A 151 19.87 -4.18 0.96
C LYS A 151 19.10 -5.07 1.93
N GLN A 152 17.81 -4.84 2.13
CA GLN A 152 16.95 -5.69 2.95
C GLN A 152 16.89 -7.13 2.43
N GLU A 153 16.79 -7.33 1.12
CA GLU A 153 16.76 -8.66 0.52
C GLU A 153 18.08 -9.42 0.71
N HIS A 154 19.21 -8.72 0.54
CA HIS A 154 20.53 -9.30 0.79
C HIS A 154 20.66 -9.79 2.25
N TYR A 155 20.25 -8.99 3.23
CA TYR A 155 20.28 -9.41 4.63
C TYR A 155 19.37 -10.63 4.90
N ARG A 156 18.20 -10.73 4.27
CA ARG A 156 17.31 -11.90 4.41
C ARG A 156 17.94 -13.16 3.83
N ARG A 157 18.59 -13.07 2.66
CA ARG A 157 19.27 -14.21 2.02
C ARG A 157 20.44 -14.72 2.86
N GLU A 158 21.24 -13.83 3.43
CA GLU A 158 22.36 -14.20 4.30
C GLU A 158 21.89 -14.84 5.62
N ALA A 159 20.79 -14.35 6.20
CA ALA A 159 20.19 -14.99 7.37
C ALA A 159 19.72 -16.43 7.07
N PHE A 160 19.07 -16.65 5.92
CA PHE A 160 18.65 -17.98 5.49
C PHE A 160 19.83 -18.94 5.28
N LYS A 161 20.89 -18.51 4.57
CA LYS A 161 22.11 -19.32 4.39
C LYS A 161 22.79 -19.70 5.70
N ARG A 162 22.76 -18.81 6.71
CA ARG A 162 23.31 -19.10 8.05
C ARG A 162 22.47 -20.17 8.75
N GLU A 163 21.14 -20.08 8.68
CA GLU A 163 20.25 -21.10 9.25
C GLU A 163 20.41 -22.45 8.56
N SER A 164 20.45 -22.48 7.22
CA SER A 164 20.68 -23.73 6.47
C SER A 164 22.04 -24.36 6.77
N ARG A 165 23.10 -23.56 6.96
CA ARG A 165 24.43 -24.06 7.40
C ARG A 165 24.40 -24.64 8.81
N MET A 166 23.70 -24.01 9.74
CA MET A 166 23.54 -24.54 11.10
C MET A 166 22.73 -25.85 11.10
N LEU A 167 21.66 -25.92 10.30
CA LEU A 167 20.81 -27.11 10.17
C LEU A 167 21.54 -28.28 9.52
N SER A 168 22.32 -28.03 8.46
CA SER A 168 23.14 -29.07 7.81
C SER A 168 24.23 -29.61 8.75
N PHE A 169 24.93 -28.74 9.47
CA PHE A 169 25.91 -29.14 10.48
C PHE A 169 25.26 -29.99 11.60
N ASN A 170 24.09 -29.60 12.09
CA ASN A 170 23.39 -30.33 13.14
C ASN A 170 22.86 -31.70 12.65
N ARG A 171 22.52 -31.83 11.36
CA ARG A 171 22.10 -33.10 10.75
C ARG A 171 23.26 -34.07 10.55
N THR A 172 24.45 -33.58 10.23
CA THR A 172 25.66 -34.43 10.15
C THR A 172 26.18 -34.89 11.52
N SER A 173 25.91 -34.14 12.60
CA SER A 173 26.28 -34.52 13.96
C SER A 173 25.25 -35.40 14.69
N GLY A 174 24.04 -35.54 14.15
CA GLY A 174 22.93 -36.26 14.78
C GLY A 174 22.82 -37.74 14.40
N ASP A 175 23.59 -38.23 13.43
CA ASP A 175 23.59 -39.64 12.99
C ASP A 175 24.53 -40.52 13.82
N SER A 176 25.06 -39.98 14.92
CA SER A 176 25.73 -40.73 15.98
C SER A 176 24.93 -40.53 17.28
N SER A 177 24.24 -41.57 17.76
CA SER A 177 23.59 -41.62 19.08
C SER A 177 24.02 -42.90 19.82
N PRO A 178 23.89 -43.02 21.17
CA PRO A 178 23.33 -42.06 22.13
C PRO A 178 24.25 -41.77 23.35
N GLY A 179 24.11 -40.60 23.96
CA GLY A 179 24.75 -40.28 25.25
C GLY A 179 24.19 -38.98 25.84
N SER A 180 23.68 -39.06 27.07
CA SER A 180 23.15 -37.92 27.82
C SER A 180 24.28 -36.97 28.22
N ASP A 181 24.56 -35.97 27.39
CA ASP A 181 25.67 -35.04 27.61
C ASP A 181 25.21 -33.68 28.17
N PRO A 182 25.83 -33.18 29.27
CA PRO A 182 25.57 -31.86 29.88
C PRO A 182 25.78 -30.66 28.96
N PHE A 183 26.37 -30.87 27.79
CA PHE A 183 26.66 -29.83 26.80
C PHE A 183 25.41 -29.35 26.05
N SER A 184 24.33 -30.13 26.07
CA SER A 184 23.03 -29.78 25.50
C SER A 184 22.44 -28.51 26.12
N ASP A 185 22.62 -28.33 27.43
CA ASP A 185 22.11 -27.17 28.19
C ASP A 185 22.86 -25.87 27.84
N LEU A 186 24.19 -25.95 27.66
CA LEU A 186 25.02 -24.85 27.20
C LEU A 186 24.68 -24.44 25.76
N ARG A 187 24.36 -25.40 24.89
CA ARG A 187 23.90 -25.13 23.52
C ARG A 187 22.53 -24.46 23.53
N HIS A 188 21.60 -24.88 24.39
CA HIS A 188 20.31 -24.22 24.55
C HIS A 188 20.43 -22.79 25.06
N ARG A 189 21.36 -22.53 25.99
CA ARG A 189 21.66 -21.19 26.50
C ARG A 189 22.30 -20.29 25.43
N SER A 190 23.25 -20.81 24.65
CA SER A 190 23.86 -20.10 23.51
C SER A 190 22.87 -19.82 22.38
N LEU A 191 21.95 -20.75 22.09
CA LEU A 191 20.87 -20.55 21.12
C LEU A 191 19.85 -19.52 21.62
N ALA A 192 19.57 -19.49 22.92
CA ALA A 192 18.72 -18.47 23.54
C ALA A 192 19.37 -17.07 23.46
N GLU A 193 20.68 -16.96 23.74
CA GLU A 193 21.43 -15.71 23.57
C GLU A 193 21.49 -15.25 22.11
N ASN A 194 21.74 -16.16 21.17
CA ASN A 194 21.70 -15.85 19.72
C ASN A 194 20.31 -15.43 19.24
N ARG A 195 19.23 -15.97 19.83
CA ARG A 195 17.85 -15.54 19.54
C ARG A 195 17.57 -14.15 20.09
N LEU A 196 18.07 -13.81 21.28
CA LEU A 196 17.96 -12.47 21.87
C LEU A 196 18.75 -11.44 21.04
N GLN A 197 19.94 -11.81 20.58
CA GLN A 197 20.78 -10.97 19.72
C GLN A 197 20.21 -10.82 18.30
N ARG A 198 19.50 -11.82 17.76
CA ARG A 198 18.72 -11.65 16.51
C ARG A 198 17.53 -10.72 16.69
N ARG A 199 16.90 -10.71 17.87
CA ARG A 199 15.82 -9.79 18.22
C ARG A 199 16.29 -8.33 18.24
N SER A 200 17.55 -8.07 18.65
CA SER A 200 18.13 -6.72 18.66
C SER A 200 18.55 -6.21 17.27
N VAL A 201 18.82 -7.12 16.32
CA VAL A 201 19.20 -6.78 14.92
C VAL A 201 17.99 -6.51 14.02
N THR A 202 16.75 -6.69 14.52
CA THR A 202 15.54 -6.32 13.78
C THR A 202 15.50 -4.79 13.55
N PRO A 203 15.39 -4.27 12.31
CA PRO A 203 15.55 -2.83 12.03
C PRO A 203 14.58 -1.88 12.75
N GLY A 204 13.46 -2.38 13.29
CA GLY A 204 12.44 -1.57 13.96
C GLY A 204 12.85 -1.02 15.33
N SER A 205 13.82 -1.62 16.03
CA SER A 205 14.25 -1.15 17.35
C SER A 205 15.24 0.01 17.30
N ARG A 206 16.05 0.13 16.24
CA ARG A 206 17.00 1.25 16.07
C ARG A 206 16.31 2.59 15.83
N ILE A 207 15.18 2.61 15.12
CA ILE A 207 14.44 3.85 14.85
C ILE A 207 13.85 4.42 16.15
N ASN A 208 13.36 3.55 17.04
CA ASN A 208 12.83 3.97 18.34
C ASN A 208 13.91 4.44 19.33
N ALA A 209 15.12 3.87 19.25
CA ALA A 209 16.26 4.30 20.05
C ALA A 209 16.78 5.69 19.62
N VAL A 210 16.93 5.92 18.30
CA VAL A 210 17.37 7.22 17.75
C VAL A 210 16.33 8.32 18.01
N LYS A 211 15.03 8.00 18.02
CA LYS A 211 13.99 8.97 18.39
C LYS A 211 14.03 9.32 19.89
N ARG A 212 14.22 8.32 20.77
CA ARG A 212 14.40 8.58 22.21
C ARG A 212 15.60 9.46 22.54
N GLU A 213 16.71 9.28 21.82
CA GLU A 213 17.94 10.05 22.05
C GLU A 213 17.80 11.50 21.56
N ARG A 214 17.07 11.72 20.46
CA ARG A 214 16.77 13.06 19.94
C ARG A 214 15.78 13.83 20.83
N ASP A 215 14.78 13.15 21.37
CA ASP A 215 13.78 13.76 22.26
C ASP A 215 14.39 14.09 23.64
N SER A 216 15.36 13.28 24.13
CA SER A 216 16.10 13.57 25.36
C SER A 216 17.03 14.79 25.25
N HIS A 217 17.61 15.05 24.08
CA HIS A 217 18.49 16.19 23.87
C HIS A 217 17.72 17.51 23.70
N HIS A 218 16.46 17.46 23.23
CA HIS A 218 15.64 18.66 23.07
C HIS A 218 15.04 19.16 24.39
N SER A 219 14.84 18.27 25.37
CA SER A 219 14.29 18.65 26.68
C SER A 219 15.30 19.32 27.61
N ASN A 220 16.61 19.21 27.34
CA ASN A 220 17.68 19.80 28.16
C ASN A 220 18.10 21.21 27.73
N CYS A 221 17.40 21.84 26.77
CA CYS A 221 17.75 23.17 26.26
C CYS A 221 16.65 24.22 26.52
N ILE A 222 15.67 23.94 27.38
CA ILE A 222 14.57 24.86 27.68
C ILE A 222 14.67 25.45 29.10
N ASP A 223 15.57 24.92 29.94
CA ASP A 223 15.82 25.43 31.29
C ASP A 223 17.24 26.02 31.39
N ASP A 224 17.44 27.20 30.81
CA ASP A 224 18.43 28.23 31.21
C ASP A 224 18.11 29.57 30.53
#